data_AF-A0A1B6AQ49-F1
#
_entry.id   AF-A0A1B6AQ49-F1
#
_cell.length_a   1.000
_cell.length_b   1.000
_cell.length_c   1.000
_cell.angle_alpha   90.00
_cell.angle_beta   90.00
_cell.angle_gamma   90.00
#
_symmetry.space_group_name_H-M   'P 1'
#
loop_
_entity.id
_entity.type
_entity.pdbx_description
1 polymer ?
#
loop_
_entity_poly.entity_id
_entity_poly.type
_entity_poly.pdbx_seq_one_letter_code
_entity_poly.pdbx_strand_id
1 'polypeptide(L)'
;MGTAAEKEWLYGLDISDATWQRAPGDPDAEAVEIAFLERGAVAMRNSTDPDVVLRYTEAEWRAFVLGARDGEFDLDRHHGPAPE
;
A
#
# COMPACT_ATOMS: atom_id res chain seq x y z
N MET A 1 5.29 13.90 3.26
CA MET A 1 5.61 12.78 4.18
C MET A 1 4.91 13.04 5.50
N GLY A 2 4.32 12.01 6.11
CA GLY A 2 3.67 12.15 7.42
C GLY A 2 4.68 12.47 8.53
N THR A 3 4.21 13.05 9.63
CA THR A 3 5.07 13.36 10.79
C THR A 3 5.31 12.09 11.64
N ALA A 4 6.32 12.11 12.51
CA ALA A 4 6.57 10.99 13.43
C ALA A 4 5.37 10.69 14.34
N ALA A 5 4.73 11.73 14.89
CA ALA A 5 3.53 11.59 15.72
C ALA A 5 2.34 10.99 14.94
N GLU A 6 2.22 11.33 13.66
CA GLU A 6 1.19 10.75 12.78
C GLU A 6 1.45 9.27 12.50
N LYS A 7 2.73 8.88 12.32
CA LYS A 7 3.12 7.47 12.20
C LYS A 7 2.89 6.68 13.48
N GLU A 8 3.24 7.24 14.64
CA GLU A 8 2.99 6.61 15.94
C GLU A 8 1.50 6.35 16.15
N TRP A 9 0.66 7.36 15.91
CA TRP A 9 -0.80 7.19 15.94
C TRP A 9 -1.25 6.09 14.96
N LEU A 10 -0.77 6.13 13.73
CA LEU A 10 -1.16 5.19 12.68
C LEU A 10 -0.83 3.74 13.06
N TYR A 11 0.32 3.48 13.68
CA TYR A 11 0.70 2.15 14.16
C TYR A 11 0.06 1.77 15.49
N GLY A 12 -0.44 2.74 16.26
CA GLY A 12 -1.23 2.52 17.46
C GLY A 12 -2.70 2.12 17.21
N LEU A 13 -3.20 2.24 15.98
CA LEU A 13 -4.57 1.83 15.65
C LEU A 13 -4.77 0.32 15.80
N ASP A 14 -5.88 -0.05 16.43
CA ASP A 14 -6.39 -1.42 16.37
C ASP A 14 -6.98 -1.68 14.97
N ILE A 15 -6.50 -2.74 14.34
CA ILE A 15 -6.92 -3.16 12.98
C ILE A 15 -7.44 -4.60 12.98
N SER A 16 -7.74 -5.17 14.15
CA SER A 16 -8.25 -6.54 14.27
C SER A 16 -9.57 -6.75 13.51
N ASP A 17 -10.43 -5.73 13.47
CA ASP A 17 -11.69 -5.72 12.72
C ASP A 17 -11.58 -5.12 11.31
N ALA A 18 -10.36 -4.92 10.80
CA ALA A 18 -10.16 -4.34 9.48
C ALA A 18 -10.74 -5.24 8.38
N THR A 19 -11.49 -4.64 7.45
CA THR A 19 -12.00 -5.34 6.27
C THR A 19 -10.95 -5.32 5.17
N TRP A 20 -10.30 -6.46 4.97
CA TRP A 20 -9.27 -6.66 3.95
C TRP A 20 -9.87 -6.88 2.56
N GLN A 21 -9.33 -6.18 1.58
CA GLN A 21 -9.74 -6.21 0.18
C GLN A 21 -8.55 -6.64 -0.67
N ARG A 22 -8.81 -7.50 -1.66
CA ARG A 22 -7.83 -7.93 -2.66
C ARG A 22 -8.42 -7.77 -4.05
N ALA A 23 -7.56 -7.68 -5.05
CA ALA A 23 -8.02 -7.56 -6.44
C ALA A 23 -8.80 -8.81 -6.87
N PRO A 24 -9.77 -8.68 -7.80
CA PRO A 24 -10.45 -9.84 -8.37
C PRO A 24 -9.45 -10.79 -9.04
N GLY A 25 -9.59 -12.10 -8.82
CA GLY A 25 -8.67 -13.10 -9.33
C GLY A 25 -8.89 -14.46 -8.67
N ASP A 26 -7.89 -15.33 -8.81
CA ASP A 26 -7.86 -16.60 -8.10
C ASP A 26 -7.79 -16.36 -6.57
N PRO A 27 -8.76 -16.87 -5.78
CA PRO A 27 -8.76 -16.69 -4.33
C PRO A 27 -7.57 -17.34 -3.63
N ASP A 28 -6.95 -18.37 -4.23
CA ASP A 28 -5.83 -19.10 -3.64
C ASP A 28 -4.47 -18.51 -4.06
N ALA A 29 -4.45 -17.55 -4.99
CA ALA A 29 -3.22 -16.89 -5.39
C ALA A 29 -2.70 -15.93 -4.31
N GLU A 30 -1.37 -15.82 -4.24
CA GLU A 30 -0.71 -14.77 -3.49
C GLU A 30 -1.15 -13.40 -4.02
N ALA A 31 -1.56 -12.52 -3.12
CA ALA A 31 -1.97 -11.18 -3.49
C ALA A 31 -1.64 -10.17 -2.39
N VAL A 32 -1.51 -8.91 -2.82
CA VAL A 32 -1.53 -7.77 -1.91
C VAL A 32 -2.96 -7.53 -1.46
N GLU A 33 -3.13 -7.39 -0.15
CA GLU A 33 -4.40 -7.02 0.47
C GLU A 33 -4.30 -5.63 1.08
N ILE A 34 -5.37 -4.85 0.99
CA ILE A 34 -5.48 -3.53 1.58
C ILE A 34 -6.70 -3.40 2.48
N ALA A 35 -6.62 -2.58 3.51
CA ALA A 35 -7.77 -2.18 4.31
C ALA A 35 -7.79 -0.66 4.49
N PHE A 36 -8.95 -0.05 4.29
CA PHE A 36 -9.15 1.36 4.57
C PHE A 36 -9.40 1.56 6.06
N LEU A 37 -8.64 2.47 6.65
CA LEU A 37 -8.69 2.83 8.06
C LEU A 37 -9.31 4.23 8.23
N GLU A 38 -9.40 4.67 9.48
CA GLU A 38 -9.84 6.03 9.78
C GLU A 38 -8.90 7.10 9.22
N ARG A 39 -9.44 8.30 9.01
CA ARG A 39 -8.72 9.47 8.46
C ARG A 39 -8.05 9.20 7.10
N GLY A 40 -8.61 8.30 6.30
CA GLY A 40 -8.12 7.98 4.95
C GLY A 40 -6.81 7.20 4.93
N ALA A 41 -6.35 6.69 6.07
CA ALA A 41 -5.19 5.83 6.14
C ALA A 41 -5.47 4.45 5.51
N VAL A 42 -4.41 3.76 5.10
CA VAL A 42 -4.50 2.45 4.45
C VAL A 42 -3.50 1.49 5.08
N ALA A 43 -3.96 0.32 5.49
CA ALA A 43 -3.12 -0.81 5.81
C ALA A 43 -2.92 -1.69 4.55
N MET A 44 -1.73 -2.27 4.43
CA MET A 44 -1.36 -3.17 3.34
C MET A 44 -0.58 -4.36 3.91
N ARG A 45 -0.87 -5.56 3.40
CA ARG A 45 -0.13 -6.78 3.75
C ARG A 45 -0.03 -7.75 2.57
N ASN A 46 0.82 -8.74 2.70
CA ASN A 46 0.84 -9.91 1.82
C ASN A 46 -0.15 -10.96 2.35
N SER A 47 -0.97 -11.56 1.48
CA SER A 47 -1.88 -12.64 1.88
C SER A 47 -1.15 -13.88 2.44
N THR A 48 0.10 -14.12 2.04
CA THR A 48 0.91 -15.26 2.53
C THR A 48 1.70 -14.94 3.80
N ASP A 49 1.77 -13.67 4.20
CA ASP A 49 2.42 -13.19 5.43
C ASP A 49 1.56 -12.08 6.08
N PRO A 50 0.40 -12.45 6.66
CA PRO A 50 -0.61 -11.48 7.08
C PRO A 50 -0.25 -10.70 8.36
N ASP A 51 0.80 -11.11 9.07
CA ASP A 51 1.25 -10.49 10.32
C ASP A 51 2.12 -9.25 10.07
N VAL A 52 2.74 -9.16 8.88
CA VAL A 52 3.55 -8.01 8.47
C VAL A 52 2.66 -6.98 7.77
N VAL A 53 2.25 -5.95 8.52
CA VAL A 53 1.34 -4.91 8.03
C VAL A 53 2.06 -3.57 7.85
N LEU A 54 2.12 -3.09 6.62
CA LEU A 54 2.52 -1.73 6.28
C LEU A 54 1.33 -0.79 6.46
N ARG A 55 1.56 0.41 7.00
CA ARG A 55 0.51 1.42 7.17
C ARG A 55 0.92 2.75 6.55
N TYR A 56 0.03 3.29 5.73
CA TYR A 56 0.18 4.54 5.02
C TYR A 56 -0.81 5.57 5.53
N THR A 57 -0.33 6.79 5.74
CA THR A 57 -1.21 7.96 5.86
C THR A 57 -1.94 8.18 4.53
N GLU A 58 -3.04 8.93 4.54
CA GLU A 58 -3.75 9.30 3.30
C GLU A 58 -2.80 9.92 2.26
N ALA A 59 -1.92 10.82 2.71
CA ALA A 59 -0.98 11.52 1.84
C ALA A 59 0.06 10.56 1.21
N GLU A 60 0.58 9.61 1.99
CA GLU A 60 1.53 8.60 1.50
C GLU A 60 0.85 7.62 0.57
N TRP A 61 -0.36 7.18 0.89
CA TRP A 61 -1.14 6.29 0.04
C TRP A 61 -1.43 6.95 -1.31
N ARG A 62 -1.83 8.23 -1.30
CA ARG A 62 -2.04 9.00 -2.54
C ARG A 62 -0.76 9.10 -3.36
N ALA A 63 0.39 9.35 -2.74
CA ALA A 63 1.67 9.40 -3.43
C ALA A 63 2.04 8.04 -4.04
N PHE A 64 1.90 6.95 -3.27
CA PHE A 64 2.14 5.59 -3.72
C PHE A 64 1.29 5.22 -4.95
N VAL A 65 -0.02 5.48 -4.90
CA VAL A 65 -0.94 5.20 -6.02
C VAL A 65 -0.59 6.03 -7.25
N LEU A 66 -0.17 7.28 -7.08
CA LEU A 66 0.25 8.12 -8.21
C LEU A 66 1.53 7.60 -8.86
N GLY A 67 2.55 7.21 -8.08
CA GLY A 67 3.78 6.60 -8.60
C GLY A 67 3.50 5.28 -9.31
N ALA A 68 2.66 4.42 -8.72
CA ALA A 68 2.24 3.17 -9.35
C ALA A 68 1.54 3.41 -10.70
N ARG A 69 0.67 4.42 -10.78
CA ARG A 69 -0.01 4.80 -12.03
C ARG A 69 0.91 5.43 -13.08
N ASP A 70 2.01 6.03 -12.65
CA ASP A 70 3.05 6.56 -13.55
C ASP A 70 4.00 5.47 -14.06
N GLY A 71 3.72 4.21 -13.72
CA GLY A 71 4.49 3.05 -14.16
C GLY A 71 5.82 2.89 -13.43
N GLU A 72 5.92 3.35 -12.18
CA GLU A 72 7.11 3.14 -11.34
C GLU A 72 7.40 1.64 -11.12
N PHE A 73 6.35 0.81 -11.15
CA PHE A 73 6.43 -0.64 -10.96
C PHE A 73 6.26 -1.44 -12.25
N ASP A 74 6.21 -0.79 -13.41
CA ASP A 74 6.09 -1.49 -14.69
C ASP A 74 7.41 -2.21 -15.01
N LEU A 75 7.35 -3.55 -15.11
CA LEU A 75 8.52 -4.41 -15.34
C LEU A 75 9.18 -4.17 -16.71
N ASP A 76 8.43 -3.56 -17.64
CA ASP A 76 8.86 -3.32 -19.02
C ASP A 76 9.62 -2.00 -19.19
N ARG A 77 9.83 -1.22 -18.10
CA ARG A 77 10.60 0.02 -18.16
C ARG A 77 12.09 -0.29 -18.30
N HIS A 78 12.50 -0.62 -19.52
CA HIS A 78 13.86 -0.40 -19.98
C HIS A 78 14.19 1.09 -19.78
N HIS A 79 14.97 1.42 -18.76
CA HIS A 79 15.70 2.68 -18.69
C HIS A 79 16.73 2.69 -19.84
N GLY A 80 16.27 2.99 -21.05
CA GLY A 80 17.15 3.41 -22.15
C GLY A 80 17.70 4.80 -21.83
N PRO A 81 18.94 5.12 -22.21
CA PRO A 81 19.50 6.46 -21.97
C PRO A 81 18.66 7.51 -22.70
N ALA A 82 18.52 8.69 -22.08
CA ALA A 82 17.84 9.84 -22.68
C ALA A 82 18.50 10.22 -24.02
N PRO A 83 17.72 10.65 -25.04
CA PRO A 83 18.28 11.13 -26.30
C PRO A 83 19.01 12.47 -26.08
N GLU A 84 20.16 12.61 -26.75
CA GLU A 84 21.00 13.82 -26.77
C GLU A 84 20.32 15.02 -27.44
#